data_AF-A0AAX2LXD2-F1
#
_entry.id   AF-A0AAX2LXD2-F1
#
_cell.length_a   1.000
_cell.length_b   1.000
_cell.length_c   1.000
_cell.angle_alpha   90.00
_cell.angle_beta   90.00
_cell.angle_gamma   90.00
#
_symmetry.space_group_name_H-M   'P 1'
#
loop_
_entity.id
_entity.type
_entity.pdbx_description
1 polymer ?
#
loop_
_entity_poly.entity_id
_entity_poly.type
_entity_poly.pdbx_seq_one_letter_code
_entity_poly.pdbx_strand_id
1 'polypeptide(L)'
;MPSQYRIDKIVEIGDTLHRSGCAPYKVEKYTQFYAQKHGVDVMIQATPTTINYQFPDDNNAVVMKRLKPASINLSLLANTIIRINQPSHEPVPEPIGYPKWIIALANMGIPPAYLMLVGSTLEAVMIAVLLGFLVWISQLICHSRRAIAVEFVAALITGVLVAFLASTGLPIPVWALCVAAVILFVPGLSIANSLECLAFNDLVSGTSLFGQSALTLIKLFVGIVIGLNIGEAIWGQAPATTYKNEVPLALHIFGLFLLSTSIGVLFNARPKDILLGLPVAVLGMWGPFYLGFDAGWVVGTWVTTVLITLYGTWLAKKMELTGSIYIVQGIIILVPGSRVLISASQSVFEQSILPIPSIGLSALFMFSAIVAGQITAYSIYSPKIER
;
A
#
# COMPACT_ATOMS: atom_id res chain seq x y z
N MET A 1 33.13 -19.42 -18.71
CA MET A 1 33.12 -18.88 -17.33
C MET A 1 32.56 -17.45 -17.19
N PRO A 2 32.69 -16.51 -18.16
CA PRO A 2 32.06 -15.19 -18.03
C PRO A 2 30.53 -15.13 -18.29
N SER A 3 29.88 -16.19 -18.80
CA SER A 3 28.41 -16.23 -18.96
C SER A 3 27.67 -16.40 -17.63
N GLN A 4 28.04 -17.37 -16.81
CA GLN A 4 27.33 -17.70 -15.57
C GLN A 4 27.29 -16.52 -14.58
N TYR A 5 28.42 -15.82 -14.40
CA TYR A 5 28.46 -14.64 -13.53
C TYR A 5 27.54 -13.51 -14.02
N ARG A 6 27.44 -13.30 -15.33
CA ARG A 6 26.54 -12.30 -15.93
C ARG A 6 25.07 -12.68 -15.71
N ILE A 7 24.72 -13.95 -15.94
CA ILE A 7 23.38 -14.50 -15.67
C ILE A 7 23.03 -14.29 -14.20
N ASP A 8 23.90 -14.72 -13.28
CA ASP A 8 23.65 -14.62 -11.84
C ASP A 8 23.44 -13.16 -11.40
N LYS A 9 24.18 -12.21 -11.98
CA LYS A 9 24.02 -10.77 -11.71
C LYS A 9 22.70 -10.20 -12.24
N ILE A 10 22.27 -10.58 -13.45
CA ILE A 10 20.98 -10.14 -14.02
C ILE A 10 19.83 -10.68 -13.16
N VAL A 11 19.91 -11.96 -12.78
CA VAL A 11 18.93 -12.61 -11.91
C VAL A 11 18.92 -11.95 -10.52
N GLU A 12 20.08 -11.62 -9.94
CA GLU A 12 20.19 -10.92 -8.65
C GLU A 12 19.47 -9.56 -8.68
N ILE A 13 19.62 -8.80 -9.77
CA ILE A 13 18.93 -7.51 -9.95
C ILE A 13 17.42 -7.69 -10.03
N GLY A 14 16.93 -8.62 -10.86
CA GLY A 14 15.50 -8.87 -11.00
C GLY A 14 14.87 -9.39 -9.70
N ASP A 15 15.53 -10.32 -9.00
CA ASP A 15 15.11 -10.81 -7.68
C ASP A 15 15.05 -9.67 -6.64
N THR A 16 16.03 -8.75 -6.69
CA THR A 16 16.08 -7.61 -5.76
C THR A 16 14.99 -6.58 -6.05
N LEU A 17 14.72 -6.28 -7.32
CA LEU A 17 13.62 -5.41 -7.75
C LEU A 17 12.28 -6.00 -7.28
N HIS A 18 12.05 -7.29 -7.50
CA HIS A 18 10.85 -7.97 -7.02
C HIS A 18 10.72 -7.88 -5.50
N ARG A 19 11.77 -8.26 -4.75
CA ARG A 19 11.76 -8.23 -3.28
C ARG A 19 11.56 -6.83 -2.70
N SER A 20 11.86 -5.78 -3.47
CA SER A 20 11.66 -4.38 -3.06
C SER A 20 10.22 -3.87 -3.22
N GLY A 21 9.32 -4.69 -3.78
CA GLY A 21 7.92 -4.29 -4.03
C GLY A 21 7.71 -3.60 -5.38
N CYS A 22 8.64 -3.74 -6.32
CA CYS A 22 8.47 -3.24 -7.68
C CYS A 22 7.36 -4.03 -8.40
N ALA A 23 6.49 -3.35 -9.16
CA ALA A 23 5.44 -3.99 -9.92
C ALA A 23 6.02 -4.97 -10.97
N PRO A 24 5.41 -6.13 -11.22
CA PRO A 24 5.97 -7.17 -12.11
C PRO A 24 6.39 -6.65 -13.49
N TYR A 25 5.53 -5.89 -14.18
CA TYR A 25 5.87 -5.29 -15.48
C TYR A 25 7.09 -4.35 -15.42
N LYS A 26 7.33 -3.67 -14.29
CA LYS A 26 8.52 -2.83 -14.09
C LYS A 26 9.77 -3.68 -13.80
N VAL A 27 9.62 -4.80 -13.10
CA VAL A 27 10.72 -5.76 -12.88
C VAL A 27 11.25 -6.26 -14.22
N GLU A 28 10.36 -6.62 -15.15
CA GLU A 28 10.71 -7.04 -16.51
C GLU A 28 11.51 -5.94 -17.23
N LYS A 29 10.92 -4.74 -17.37
CA LYS A 29 11.55 -3.62 -18.08
C LYS A 29 12.91 -3.24 -17.50
N TYR A 30 13.02 -3.09 -16.18
CA TYR A 30 14.28 -2.67 -15.54
C TYR A 30 15.37 -3.74 -15.65
N THR A 31 15.00 -5.02 -15.51
CA THR A 31 15.98 -6.10 -15.58
C THR A 31 16.44 -6.31 -17.02
N GLN A 32 15.54 -6.19 -18.00
CA GLN A 32 15.87 -6.26 -19.42
C GLN A 32 16.78 -5.08 -19.84
N PHE A 33 16.47 -3.87 -19.39
CA PHE A 33 17.33 -2.69 -19.61
C PHE A 33 18.74 -2.89 -19.04
N TYR A 34 18.85 -3.44 -17.83
CA TYR A 34 20.14 -3.75 -17.22
C TYR A 34 20.92 -4.80 -18.01
N ALA A 35 20.26 -5.85 -18.50
CA ALA A 35 20.89 -6.89 -19.31
C ALA A 35 21.39 -6.35 -20.65
N GLN A 36 20.59 -5.54 -21.35
CA GLN A 36 20.97 -4.88 -22.60
C GLN A 36 22.20 -3.98 -22.44
N LYS A 37 22.28 -3.21 -21.34
CA LYS A 37 23.46 -2.39 -21.01
C LYS A 37 24.74 -3.22 -20.87
N HIS A 38 24.61 -4.51 -20.53
CA HIS A 38 25.72 -5.45 -20.39
C HIS A 38 25.87 -6.40 -21.59
N GLY A 39 25.17 -6.12 -22.70
CA GLY A 39 25.26 -6.89 -23.95
C GLY A 39 24.72 -8.32 -23.82
N VAL A 40 23.70 -8.52 -23.00
CA VAL A 40 23.02 -9.82 -22.82
C VAL A 40 21.57 -9.66 -23.23
N ASP A 41 21.11 -10.47 -24.19
CA ASP A 41 19.68 -10.58 -24.50
C ASP A 41 19.00 -11.52 -23.50
N VAL A 42 17.87 -11.07 -22.97
CA VAL A 42 17.09 -11.81 -21.97
C VAL A 42 15.61 -11.55 -22.16
N MET A 43 14.82 -12.62 -22.17
CA MET A 43 13.38 -12.54 -22.08
C MET A 43 12.96 -12.83 -20.65
N ILE A 44 12.16 -11.93 -20.07
CA ILE A 44 11.78 -11.97 -18.66
C ILE A 44 10.28 -11.98 -18.57
N GLN A 45 9.74 -12.90 -17.77
CA GLN A 45 8.33 -12.93 -17.41
C GLN A 45 8.23 -12.93 -15.89
N ALA A 46 7.74 -11.84 -15.33
CA ALA A 46 7.56 -11.64 -13.91
C ALA A 46 6.08 -11.75 -13.53
N THR A 47 5.84 -12.41 -12.41
CA THR A 47 4.53 -12.49 -11.75
C THR A 47 4.73 -12.16 -10.27
N PRO A 48 3.66 -11.97 -9.48
CA PRO A 48 3.80 -11.66 -8.05
C PRO A 48 4.59 -12.71 -7.25
N THR A 49 4.67 -13.96 -7.71
CA THR A 49 5.31 -15.08 -6.96
C THR A 49 6.34 -15.87 -7.75
N THR A 50 6.59 -15.52 -9.01
CA THR A 50 7.53 -16.23 -9.88
C THR A 50 8.18 -15.26 -10.85
N ILE A 51 9.48 -15.43 -11.11
CA ILE A 51 10.15 -14.80 -12.25
C ILE A 51 10.80 -15.88 -13.09
N ASN A 52 10.59 -15.78 -14.40
CA ASN A 52 11.21 -16.63 -15.40
C ASN A 52 12.19 -15.79 -16.22
N TYR A 53 13.44 -16.22 -16.29
CA TYR A 53 14.49 -15.62 -17.11
C TYR A 53 14.89 -16.61 -18.20
N GLN A 54 14.91 -16.16 -19.45
CA GLN A 54 15.35 -16.96 -20.59
C GLN A 54 16.49 -16.20 -21.27
N PHE A 55 17.62 -16.86 -21.46
CA PHE A 55 18.82 -16.30 -22.07
C PHE A 55 19.07 -17.00 -23.41
N PRO A 56 18.57 -16.45 -24.54
CA PRO A 56 18.67 -17.10 -25.85
C PRO A 56 20.13 -17.32 -26.28
N ASP A 57 20.98 -16.31 -26.06
CA ASP A 57 22.38 -16.32 -26.49
C ASP A 57 23.30 -17.21 -25.63
N ASP A 58 22.86 -17.58 -24.42
CA ASP A 58 23.61 -18.41 -23.48
C ASP A 58 23.04 -19.83 -23.45
N ASN A 59 23.08 -20.53 -24.60
CA ASN A 59 22.62 -21.91 -24.75
C ASN A 59 21.16 -22.13 -24.36
N ASN A 60 20.28 -21.14 -24.62
CA ASN A 60 18.88 -21.14 -24.20
C ASN A 60 18.69 -21.44 -22.70
N ALA A 61 19.59 -20.93 -21.86
CA ALA A 61 19.48 -21.14 -20.42
C ALA A 61 18.16 -20.56 -19.88
N VAL A 62 17.44 -21.36 -19.10
CA VAL A 62 16.20 -20.95 -18.43
C VAL A 62 16.41 -21.01 -16.93
N VAL A 63 16.18 -19.88 -16.27
CA VAL A 63 16.22 -19.75 -14.81
C VAL A 63 14.83 -19.38 -14.33
N MET A 64 14.15 -20.32 -13.68
CA MET A 64 12.85 -20.07 -13.06
C MET A 64 13.01 -20.01 -11.55
N LYS A 65 12.59 -18.89 -10.95
CA LYS A 65 12.64 -18.70 -9.50
C LYS A 65 11.24 -18.45 -8.94
N ARG A 66 10.86 -19.27 -7.97
CA ARG A 66 9.68 -19.03 -7.14
C ARG A 66 10.06 -18.14 -5.95
N LEU A 67 9.38 -17.02 -5.82
CA LEU A 67 9.64 -16.00 -4.81
C LEU A 67 8.45 -15.89 -3.86
N LYS A 68 8.71 -15.44 -2.63
CA LYS A 68 7.63 -15.04 -1.71
C LYS A 68 6.98 -13.76 -2.24
N PRO A 69 5.70 -13.50 -1.94
CA PRO A 69 5.08 -12.22 -2.26
C PRO A 69 5.96 -11.05 -1.79
N ALA A 70 6.12 -10.05 -2.65
CA ALA A 70 7.01 -8.93 -2.41
C ALA A 70 6.58 -8.11 -1.18
N SER A 71 7.57 -7.64 -0.42
CA SER A 71 7.40 -6.62 0.62
C SER A 71 7.89 -5.27 0.11
N ILE A 72 7.18 -4.18 0.39
CA ILE A 72 7.59 -2.86 -0.08
C ILE A 72 8.82 -2.40 0.72
N ASN A 73 9.92 -2.15 0.02
CA ASN A 73 11.13 -1.54 0.57
C ASN A 73 11.65 -0.49 -0.41
N LEU A 74 11.30 0.76 -0.15
CA LEU A 74 11.58 1.88 -1.06
C LEU A 74 13.06 2.27 -1.09
N SER A 75 13.81 2.12 0.01
CA SER A 75 15.27 2.33 -0.03
C SER A 75 15.97 1.24 -0.83
N LEU A 76 15.55 -0.03 -0.72
CA LEU A 76 16.10 -1.12 -1.51
C LEU A 76 15.82 -0.90 -3.00
N LEU A 77 14.58 -0.50 -3.33
CA LEU A 77 14.20 -0.15 -4.70
C LEU A 77 15.07 1.00 -5.22
N ALA A 78 15.22 2.08 -4.44
CA ALA A 78 16.02 3.23 -4.82
C ALA A 78 17.48 2.85 -5.10
N ASN A 79 18.09 2.06 -4.21
CA ASN A 79 19.48 1.64 -4.35
C ASN A 79 19.67 0.69 -5.54
N THR A 80 18.68 -0.15 -5.84
CA THR A 80 18.71 -1.04 -7.01
C THR A 80 18.62 -0.25 -8.32
N ILE A 81 17.76 0.78 -8.38
CA ILE A 81 17.68 1.67 -9.55
C ILE A 81 18.99 2.46 -9.73
N ILE A 82 19.58 2.96 -8.64
CA ILE A 82 20.90 3.61 -8.67
C ILE A 82 21.95 2.66 -9.26
N ARG A 83 21.98 1.40 -8.81
CA ARG A 83 22.89 0.36 -9.33
C ARG A 83 22.69 0.07 -10.82
N ILE A 84 21.45 0.09 -11.31
CA ILE A 84 21.14 -0.10 -12.74
C ILE A 84 21.68 1.08 -13.58
N ASN A 85 21.58 2.29 -13.06
CA ASN A 85 22.00 3.50 -13.76
C ASN A 85 23.52 3.72 -13.70
N GLN A 86 24.19 3.38 -12.60
CA GLN A 86 25.63 3.56 -12.41
C GLN A 86 26.49 2.47 -13.09
N PRO A 87 27.79 2.72 -13.32
CA PRO A 87 28.77 1.69 -13.73
C PRO A 87 29.04 0.69 -12.59
N SER A 88 29.31 -0.57 -12.96
CA SER A 88 29.48 -1.74 -12.04
C SER A 88 30.53 -1.60 -10.91
N HIS A 89 31.35 -0.56 -10.89
CA HIS A 89 32.50 -0.43 -9.97
C HIS A 89 32.27 0.50 -8.78
N GLU A 90 31.15 1.23 -8.72
CA GLU A 90 30.85 2.12 -7.60
C GLU A 90 30.12 1.38 -6.46
N PRO A 91 30.46 1.68 -5.19
CA PRO A 91 29.79 1.08 -4.06
C PRO A 91 28.33 1.54 -4.00
N VAL A 92 27.41 0.58 -4.03
CA VAL A 92 25.97 0.84 -3.89
C VAL A 92 25.67 1.13 -2.41
N PRO A 93 24.86 2.15 -2.09
CA PRO A 93 24.48 2.41 -0.71
C PRO A 93 23.78 1.20 -0.08
N GLU A 94 24.06 0.92 1.19
CA GLU A 94 23.28 -0.07 1.92
C GLU A 94 21.82 0.39 2.04
N PRO A 95 20.84 -0.53 1.91
CA PRO A 95 19.44 -0.19 2.13
C PRO A 95 19.24 0.34 3.55
N ILE A 96 18.54 1.46 3.68
CA ILE A 96 18.17 1.99 5.00
C ILE A 96 17.20 1.00 5.64
N GLY A 97 17.49 0.62 6.88
CA GLY A 97 16.58 -0.11 7.75
C GLY A 97 16.29 0.70 9.00
N TYR A 98 15.02 0.89 9.33
CA TYR A 98 14.65 1.54 10.58
C TYR A 98 14.74 0.54 11.75
N PRO A 99 15.25 0.95 12.93
CA PRO A 99 15.27 0.10 14.11
C PRO A 99 13.84 -0.24 14.55
N LYS A 100 13.68 -1.41 15.18
CA LYS A 100 12.38 -1.99 15.54
C LYS A 100 11.47 -1.05 16.33
N TRP A 101 12.03 -0.20 17.19
CA TRP A 101 11.25 0.75 17.98
C TRP A 101 10.65 1.88 17.13
N ILE A 102 11.33 2.35 16.08
CA ILE A 102 10.77 3.33 15.15
C ILE A 102 9.65 2.69 14.32
N ILE A 103 9.84 1.44 13.89
CA ILE A 103 8.79 0.67 13.21
C ILE A 103 7.57 0.49 14.12
N ALA A 104 7.78 0.22 15.42
CA ALA A 104 6.70 0.14 16.40
C ALA A 104 5.93 1.47 16.49
N LEU A 105 6.64 2.59 16.63
CA LEU A 105 6.02 3.93 16.65
C LEU A 105 5.23 4.23 15.37
N ALA A 106 5.75 3.84 14.20
CA ALA A 106 5.02 3.99 12.94
C ALA A 106 3.72 3.14 12.93
N ASN A 107 3.77 1.89 13.39
CA ASN A 107 2.58 1.05 13.50
C ASN A 107 1.55 1.60 14.50
N MET A 108 2.02 2.22 15.59
CA MET A 108 1.16 2.89 16.57
C MET A 108 0.57 4.20 16.05
N GLY A 109 1.30 4.92 15.18
CA GLY A 109 0.90 6.23 14.64
C GLY A 109 -0.07 6.15 13.46
N ILE A 110 -0.06 5.06 12.68
CA ILE A 110 -0.92 4.92 11.50
C ILE A 110 -2.42 4.90 11.85
N PRO A 111 -2.92 4.05 12.78
CA PRO A 111 -4.35 4.01 13.13
C PRO A 111 -4.94 5.33 13.64
N PRO A 112 -4.33 6.05 14.61
CA PRO A 112 -4.88 7.33 15.06
C PRO A 112 -4.82 8.39 13.96
N ALA A 113 -3.76 8.41 13.14
CA ALA A 113 -3.65 9.34 12.03
C ALA A 113 -4.75 9.11 10.99
N TYR A 114 -5.09 7.86 10.69
CA TYR A 114 -6.23 7.53 9.82
C TYR A 114 -7.56 8.05 10.38
N LEU A 115 -7.82 7.87 11.68
CA LEU A 115 -9.05 8.38 12.32
C LEU A 115 -9.09 9.92 12.36
N MET A 116 -7.94 10.58 12.52
CA MET A 116 -7.85 12.04 12.42
C MET A 116 -8.19 12.56 11.03
N LEU A 117 -7.97 11.77 9.97
CA LEU A 117 -8.25 12.17 8.59
C LEU A 117 -9.70 11.89 8.16
N VAL A 118 -10.25 10.76 8.58
CA VAL A 118 -11.64 10.37 8.24
C VAL A 118 -12.66 11.10 9.12
N GLY A 119 -12.25 11.51 10.32
CA GLY A 119 -13.13 12.10 11.33
C GLY A 119 -13.68 11.03 12.27
N SER A 120 -13.54 11.26 13.58
CA SER A 120 -13.89 10.30 14.65
C SER A 120 -14.05 11.03 15.99
N THR A 121 -14.14 10.27 17.09
CA THR A 121 -14.07 10.81 18.46
C THR A 121 -12.63 10.81 18.97
N LEU A 122 -12.32 11.68 19.93
CA LEU A 122 -10.97 11.78 20.49
C LEU A 122 -10.57 10.53 21.26
N GLU A 123 -11.53 9.88 21.94
CA GLU A 123 -11.35 8.61 22.63
C GLU A 123 -10.92 7.52 21.65
N ALA A 124 -11.59 7.42 20.50
CA ALA A 124 -11.23 6.44 19.48
C ALA A 124 -9.83 6.69 18.90
N VAL A 125 -9.44 7.95 18.71
CA VAL A 125 -8.09 8.32 18.28
C VAL A 125 -7.05 7.87 19.32
N MET A 126 -7.28 8.09 20.61
CA MET A 126 -6.35 7.64 21.66
C MET A 126 -6.26 6.11 21.75
N ILE A 127 -7.41 5.42 21.70
CA ILE A 127 -7.47 3.96 21.75
C ILE A 127 -6.78 3.33 20.53
N ALA A 128 -6.88 3.96 19.35
CA ALA A 128 -6.26 3.45 18.13
C ALA A 128 -4.73 3.33 18.23
N VAL A 129 -4.08 4.15 19.06
CA VAL A 129 -2.63 4.01 19.37
C VAL A 129 -2.33 2.64 19.99
N LEU A 130 -3.14 2.25 20.98
CA LEU A 130 -3.00 0.97 21.68
C LEU A 130 -3.32 -0.21 20.74
N LEU A 131 -4.35 -0.08 19.91
CA LEU A 131 -4.68 -1.12 18.93
C LEU A 131 -3.58 -1.28 17.87
N GLY A 132 -2.97 -0.18 17.40
CA GLY A 132 -1.81 -0.22 16.51
C GLY A 132 -0.61 -0.95 17.11
N PHE A 133 -0.37 -0.74 18.42
CA PHE A 133 0.66 -1.48 19.16
C PHE A 133 0.36 -2.99 19.22
N LEU A 134 -0.90 -3.37 19.47
CA LEU A 134 -1.32 -4.78 19.52
C LEU A 134 -1.23 -5.47 18.15
N VAL A 135 -1.57 -4.76 17.08
CA VAL A 135 -1.41 -5.24 15.71
C VAL A 135 0.07 -5.46 15.40
N TRP A 136 0.94 -4.55 15.82
CA TRP A 136 2.40 -4.72 15.69
C TRP A 136 2.92 -5.94 16.47
N ILE A 137 2.48 -6.15 17.72
CA ILE A 137 2.80 -7.36 18.48
C ILE A 137 2.34 -8.62 17.73
N SER A 138 1.13 -8.59 17.15
CA SER A 138 0.61 -9.70 16.35
C SER A 138 1.51 -10.00 15.15
N GLN A 139 2.07 -8.97 14.48
CA GLN A 139 3.05 -9.14 13.40
C GLN A 139 4.35 -9.79 13.89
N LEU A 140 4.82 -9.48 15.10
CA LEU A 140 6.02 -10.08 15.68
C LEU A 140 5.80 -11.55 16.06
N ILE A 141 4.64 -11.88 16.63
CA ILE A 141 4.31 -13.24 17.08
C ILE A 141 3.99 -14.16 15.90
N CYS A 142 3.18 -13.67 14.94
CA CYS A 142 2.75 -14.43 13.77
C CYS A 142 3.76 -14.34 12.63
N HIS A 143 5.04 -14.65 12.89
CA HIS A 143 6.08 -14.68 11.86
C HIS A 143 6.22 -16.07 11.19
N SER A 144 6.90 -16.14 10.04
CA SER A 144 7.22 -17.38 9.32
C SER A 144 5.96 -18.16 8.90
N ARG A 145 5.82 -19.43 9.29
CA ARG A 145 4.66 -20.28 8.95
C ARG A 145 3.32 -19.71 9.42
N ARG A 146 3.32 -18.92 10.50
CA ARG A 146 2.11 -18.30 11.08
C ARG A 146 1.73 -16.98 10.40
N ALA A 147 2.57 -16.44 9.51
CA ALA A 147 2.30 -15.18 8.82
C ALA A 147 1.02 -15.23 7.96
N ILE A 148 0.62 -16.41 7.49
CA ILE A 148 -0.61 -16.59 6.71
C ILE A 148 -1.87 -16.22 7.53
N ALA A 149 -1.80 -16.29 8.85
CA ALA A 149 -2.93 -16.03 9.75
C ALA A 149 -2.88 -14.64 10.41
N VAL A 150 -1.82 -13.86 10.20
CA VAL A 150 -1.60 -12.61 10.95
C VAL A 150 -2.74 -11.61 10.73
N GLU A 151 -3.25 -11.49 9.50
CA GLU A 151 -4.30 -10.50 9.19
C GLU A 151 -5.60 -10.88 9.92
N PHE A 152 -5.95 -12.17 9.91
CA PHE A 152 -7.14 -12.68 10.59
C PHE A 152 -7.03 -12.57 12.12
N VAL A 153 -5.90 -13.01 12.70
CA VAL A 153 -5.70 -13.01 14.16
C VAL A 153 -5.68 -11.58 14.70
N ALA A 154 -4.98 -10.65 14.03
CA ALA A 154 -4.95 -9.26 14.43
C ALA A 154 -6.35 -8.61 14.36
N ALA A 155 -7.10 -8.88 13.29
CA ALA A 155 -8.49 -8.42 13.15
C ALA A 155 -9.42 -8.98 14.22
N LEU A 156 -9.29 -10.27 14.56
CA LEU A 156 -10.05 -10.93 15.60
C LEU A 156 -9.78 -10.33 16.98
N ILE A 157 -8.50 -10.21 17.37
CA ILE A 157 -8.12 -9.63 18.66
C ILE A 157 -8.59 -8.18 18.76
N THR A 158 -8.46 -7.42 17.67
CA THR A 158 -8.96 -6.05 17.58
C THR A 158 -10.47 -6.00 17.83
N GLY A 159 -11.24 -6.85 17.14
CA GLY A 159 -12.71 -6.91 17.32
C GLY A 159 -13.11 -7.23 18.76
N VAL A 160 -12.48 -8.22 19.39
CA VAL A 160 -12.75 -8.59 20.79
C VAL A 160 -12.51 -7.40 21.73
N LEU A 161 -11.39 -6.70 21.57
CA LEU A 161 -11.03 -5.58 22.43
C LEU A 161 -11.90 -4.35 22.18
N VAL A 162 -12.23 -4.05 20.92
CA VAL A 162 -13.14 -2.94 20.61
C VAL A 162 -14.53 -3.22 21.16
N ALA A 163 -15.04 -4.45 21.08
CA ALA A 163 -16.32 -4.82 21.70
C ALA A 163 -16.29 -4.67 23.23
N PHE A 164 -15.20 -5.07 23.89
CA PHE A 164 -14.99 -4.81 25.32
C PHE A 164 -15.00 -3.30 25.64
N LEU A 165 -14.30 -2.49 24.87
CA LEU A 165 -14.27 -1.04 25.10
C LEU A 165 -15.64 -0.40 24.85
N ALA A 166 -16.37 -0.87 23.84
CA ALA A 166 -17.71 -0.38 23.53
C ALA A 166 -18.73 -0.73 24.63
N SER A 167 -18.61 -1.91 25.27
CA SER A 167 -19.51 -2.31 26.37
C SER A 167 -19.37 -1.43 27.62
N THR A 168 -18.23 -0.74 27.79
CA THR A 168 -18.05 0.24 28.87
C THR A 168 -18.85 1.54 28.69
N GLY A 169 -19.54 1.70 27.55
CA GLY A 169 -20.35 2.89 27.24
C GLY A 169 -19.55 4.05 26.64
N LEU A 170 -18.29 3.83 26.24
CA LEU A 170 -17.49 4.82 25.55
C LEU A 170 -18.11 5.17 24.17
N PRO A 171 -18.21 6.46 23.81
CA PRO A 171 -18.76 6.88 22.52
C PRO A 171 -17.73 6.67 21.39
N ILE A 172 -17.53 5.41 20.99
CA ILE A 172 -16.56 5.04 19.95
C ILE A 172 -17.25 4.49 18.70
N PRO A 173 -16.83 4.91 17.48
CA PRO A 173 -17.31 4.31 16.25
C PRO A 173 -16.66 2.93 16.05
N VAL A 174 -17.31 1.89 16.58
CA VAL A 174 -16.81 0.49 16.63
C VAL A 174 -16.16 0.04 15.32
N TRP A 175 -16.89 0.13 14.20
CA TRP A 175 -16.38 -0.31 12.90
C TRP A 175 -15.22 0.53 12.37
N ALA A 176 -15.30 1.86 12.51
CA ALA A 176 -14.23 2.75 12.06
C ALA A 176 -12.94 2.51 12.85
N LEU A 177 -13.06 2.27 14.16
CA LEU A 177 -11.94 1.95 15.04
C LEU A 177 -11.31 0.58 14.71
N CYS A 178 -12.13 -0.45 14.48
CA CYS A 178 -11.65 -1.76 14.03
C CYS A 178 -10.87 -1.65 12.71
N VAL A 179 -11.44 -0.97 11.71
CA VAL A 179 -10.80 -0.77 10.40
C VAL A 179 -9.53 0.05 10.52
N ALA A 180 -9.53 1.11 11.36
CA ALA A 180 -8.35 1.93 11.61
C ALA A 180 -7.21 1.13 12.22
N ALA A 181 -7.48 0.25 13.19
CA ALA A 181 -6.47 -0.58 13.83
C ALA A 181 -5.78 -1.52 12.83
N VAL A 182 -6.53 -2.13 11.91
CA VAL A 182 -5.99 -3.05 10.90
C VAL A 182 -5.68 -2.38 9.56
N ILE A 183 -5.74 -1.05 9.47
CA ILE A 183 -5.64 -0.30 8.22
C ILE A 183 -4.37 -0.65 7.44
N LEU A 184 -3.30 -0.99 8.16
CA LEU A 184 -2.04 -1.37 7.55
C LEU A 184 -2.12 -2.67 6.72
N PHE A 185 -2.98 -3.61 7.10
CA PHE A 185 -3.20 -4.83 6.32
C PHE A 185 -4.15 -4.63 5.16
N VAL A 186 -4.86 -3.50 5.09
CA VAL A 186 -5.80 -3.22 4.02
C VAL A 186 -5.03 -3.08 2.71
N PRO A 187 -5.27 -3.96 1.72
CA PRO A 187 -4.41 -4.09 0.54
C PRO A 187 -4.71 -3.03 -0.52
N GLY A 188 -4.85 -1.77 -0.13
CA GLY A 188 -5.21 -0.68 -1.04
C GLY A 188 -4.24 -0.56 -2.22
N LEU A 189 -2.94 -0.45 -1.94
CA LEU A 189 -1.93 -0.36 -2.99
C LEU A 189 -1.93 -1.59 -3.91
N SER A 190 -2.12 -2.79 -3.35
CA SER A 190 -2.15 -4.03 -4.13
C SER A 190 -3.35 -4.06 -5.09
N ILE A 191 -4.52 -3.55 -4.67
CA ILE A 191 -5.69 -3.42 -5.54
C ILE A 191 -5.39 -2.39 -6.64
N ALA A 192 -4.84 -1.22 -6.30
CA ALA A 192 -4.47 -0.22 -7.31
C ALA A 192 -3.48 -0.78 -8.34
N ASN A 193 -2.42 -1.45 -7.88
CA ASN A 193 -1.44 -2.11 -8.74
C ASN A 193 -2.06 -3.23 -9.59
N SER A 194 -3.02 -3.99 -9.03
CA SER A 194 -3.70 -5.06 -9.77
C SER A 194 -4.46 -4.51 -10.97
N LEU A 195 -5.16 -3.40 -10.78
CA LEU A 195 -5.93 -2.76 -11.84
C LEU A 195 -5.03 -2.02 -12.83
N GLU A 196 -3.91 -1.45 -12.36
CA GLU A 196 -2.86 -0.90 -13.23
C GLU A 196 -2.28 -2.00 -14.14
N CYS A 197 -1.97 -3.19 -13.60
CA CYS A 197 -1.48 -4.32 -14.40
C CYS A 197 -2.54 -4.77 -15.43
N LEU A 198 -3.81 -4.87 -15.04
CA LEU A 198 -4.91 -5.18 -15.97
C LEU A 198 -5.01 -4.14 -17.10
N ALA A 199 -4.83 -2.86 -16.79
CA ALA A 199 -4.90 -1.80 -17.79
C ALA A 199 -3.71 -1.81 -18.77
N PHE A 200 -2.55 -2.31 -18.33
CA PHE A 200 -1.38 -2.57 -19.19
C PHE A 200 -1.39 -3.95 -19.85
N ASN A 201 -2.53 -4.65 -19.87
CA ASN A 201 -2.69 -6.00 -20.44
C ASN A 201 -1.85 -7.11 -19.76
N ASP A 202 -1.31 -6.88 -18.56
CA ASP A 202 -0.71 -7.93 -17.73
C ASP A 202 -1.81 -8.61 -16.89
N LEU A 203 -2.57 -9.48 -17.56
CA LEU A 203 -3.71 -10.18 -16.99
C LEU A 203 -3.31 -11.13 -15.85
N VAL A 204 -2.17 -11.80 -15.97
CA VAL A 204 -1.73 -12.80 -14.99
C VAL A 204 -1.34 -12.13 -13.67
N SER A 205 -0.53 -11.07 -13.72
CA SER A 205 -0.16 -10.33 -12.51
C SER A 205 -1.37 -9.59 -11.92
N GLY A 206 -2.19 -8.98 -12.77
CA GLY A 206 -3.39 -8.25 -12.35
C GLY A 206 -4.38 -9.13 -11.60
N THR A 207 -4.78 -10.26 -12.19
CA THR A 207 -5.72 -11.19 -11.55
C THR A 207 -5.14 -11.83 -10.29
N SER A 208 -3.84 -12.16 -10.26
CA SER A 208 -3.18 -12.72 -9.09
C SER A 208 -3.15 -11.73 -7.91
N LEU A 209 -2.76 -10.48 -8.15
CA LEU A 209 -2.75 -9.42 -7.12
C LEU A 209 -4.17 -9.10 -6.62
N PHE A 210 -5.14 -9.06 -7.52
CA PHE A 210 -6.54 -8.82 -7.17
C PHE A 210 -7.08 -9.95 -6.28
N GLY A 211 -6.83 -11.21 -6.64
CA GLY A 211 -7.22 -12.38 -5.85
C GLY A 211 -6.57 -12.40 -4.46
N GLN A 212 -5.27 -12.09 -4.37
CA GLN A 212 -4.59 -11.97 -3.08
C GLN A 212 -5.19 -10.86 -2.20
N SER A 213 -5.49 -9.71 -2.81
CA SER A 213 -6.09 -8.57 -2.11
C SER A 213 -7.50 -8.88 -1.61
N ALA A 214 -8.31 -9.56 -2.42
CA ALA A 214 -9.65 -10.01 -2.03
C ALA A 214 -9.59 -10.98 -0.83
N LEU A 215 -8.66 -11.94 -0.85
CA LEU A 215 -8.46 -12.86 0.29
C LEU A 215 -8.05 -12.12 1.56
N THR A 216 -7.16 -11.13 1.48
CA THR A 216 -6.79 -10.31 2.64
C THR A 216 -7.98 -9.52 3.18
N LEU A 217 -8.80 -8.90 2.32
CA LEU A 217 -10.02 -8.21 2.74
C LEU A 217 -11.00 -9.15 3.45
N ILE A 218 -11.18 -10.38 2.92
CA ILE A 218 -12.04 -11.40 3.55
C ILE A 218 -11.51 -11.78 4.93
N LYS A 219 -10.21 -12.04 5.09
CA LYS A 219 -9.60 -12.34 6.40
C LYS A 219 -9.84 -11.24 7.42
N LEU A 220 -9.65 -9.98 7.01
CA LEU A 220 -9.85 -8.82 7.87
C LEU A 220 -11.32 -8.67 8.27
N PHE A 221 -12.23 -8.74 7.29
CA PHE A 221 -13.67 -8.62 7.53
C PHE A 221 -14.18 -9.71 8.47
N VAL A 222 -13.92 -10.98 8.14
CA VAL A 222 -14.36 -12.13 8.96
C VAL A 222 -13.70 -12.08 10.34
N GLY A 223 -12.42 -11.71 10.44
CA GLY A 223 -11.72 -11.53 11.71
C GLY A 223 -12.41 -10.50 12.61
N ILE A 224 -12.70 -9.30 12.07
CA ILE A 224 -13.40 -8.25 12.82
C ILE A 224 -14.79 -8.73 13.26
N VAL A 225 -15.59 -9.32 12.34
CA VAL A 225 -16.94 -9.81 12.65
C VAL A 225 -16.91 -10.84 13.78
N ILE A 226 -16.07 -11.87 13.66
CA ILE A 226 -15.95 -12.91 14.68
C ILE A 226 -15.49 -12.31 16.00
N GLY A 227 -14.49 -11.42 15.97
CA GLY A 227 -13.98 -10.76 17.16
C GLY A 227 -15.04 -9.95 17.90
N LEU A 228 -15.81 -9.13 17.16
CA LEU A 228 -16.92 -8.35 17.72
C LEU A 228 -17.99 -9.26 18.34
N ASN A 229 -18.42 -10.30 17.63
CA ASN A 229 -19.44 -11.24 18.14
C ASN A 229 -18.97 -11.99 19.39
N ILE A 230 -17.71 -12.42 19.44
CA ILE A 230 -17.12 -13.03 20.64
C ILE A 230 -17.15 -12.04 21.80
N GLY A 231 -16.77 -10.79 21.56
CA GLY A 231 -16.75 -9.79 22.61
C GLY A 231 -18.14 -9.42 23.12
N GLU A 232 -19.09 -9.20 22.22
CA GLU A 232 -20.48 -8.93 22.58
C GLU A 232 -21.13 -10.10 23.33
N ALA A 233 -20.76 -11.35 23.03
CA ALA A 233 -21.23 -12.51 23.77
C ALA A 233 -20.68 -12.57 25.21
N ILE A 234 -19.47 -12.06 25.45
CA ILE A 234 -18.81 -12.08 26.77
C ILE A 234 -19.23 -10.88 27.62
N TRP A 235 -19.26 -9.68 27.03
CA TRP A 235 -19.45 -8.41 27.75
C TRP A 235 -20.81 -7.75 27.52
N GLY A 236 -21.65 -8.32 26.66
CA GLY A 236 -22.95 -7.76 26.29
C GLY A 236 -22.88 -6.81 25.10
N GLN A 237 -24.05 -6.53 24.53
CA GLN A 237 -24.22 -5.60 23.42
C GLN A 237 -23.95 -4.16 23.87
N ALA A 238 -23.10 -3.45 23.13
CA ALA A 238 -22.83 -2.05 23.42
C ALA A 238 -24.08 -1.19 23.19
N PRO A 239 -24.35 -0.20 24.07
CA PRO A 239 -25.45 0.73 23.84
C PRO A 239 -25.21 1.52 22.54
N ALA A 240 -26.26 1.70 21.75
CA ALA A 240 -26.19 2.50 20.52
C ALA A 240 -25.91 3.97 20.86
N THR A 241 -24.64 4.37 20.77
CA THR A 241 -24.22 5.76 20.97
C THR A 241 -24.09 6.45 19.62
N THR A 242 -24.69 7.63 19.50
CA THR A 242 -24.44 8.51 18.34
C THR A 242 -23.12 9.21 18.55
N TYR A 243 -22.11 8.87 17.76
CA TYR A 243 -20.83 9.57 17.81
C TYR A 243 -20.90 10.87 16.98
N LYS A 244 -20.26 11.93 17.47
CA LYS A 244 -20.04 13.17 16.73
C LYS A 244 -18.57 13.24 16.33
N ASN A 245 -18.28 13.80 15.15
CA ASN A 245 -16.89 14.06 14.78
C ASN A 245 -16.38 15.23 15.63
N GLU A 246 -15.41 14.95 16.50
CA GLU A 246 -14.81 15.92 17.41
C GLU A 246 -13.39 16.32 16.99
N VAL A 247 -12.87 15.75 15.89
CA VAL A 247 -11.50 16.02 15.46
C VAL A 247 -11.40 17.46 14.93
N PRO A 248 -10.60 18.35 15.55
CA PRO A 248 -10.36 19.69 15.04
C PRO A 248 -9.53 19.67 13.75
N LEU A 249 -9.62 20.74 12.97
CA LEU A 249 -8.91 20.87 11.69
C LEU A 249 -7.37 20.77 11.84
N ALA A 250 -6.82 21.26 12.95
CA ALA A 250 -5.39 21.12 13.26
C ALA A 250 -4.95 19.65 13.35
N LEU A 251 -5.78 18.78 13.94
CA LEU A 251 -5.49 17.35 14.02
C LEU A 251 -5.63 16.65 12.66
N HIS A 252 -6.48 17.12 11.75
CA HIS A 252 -6.52 16.59 10.38
C HIS A 252 -5.19 16.83 9.65
N ILE A 253 -4.65 18.06 9.75
CA ILE A 253 -3.35 18.41 9.14
C ILE A 253 -2.24 17.59 9.79
N PHE A 254 -2.19 17.53 11.12
CA PHE A 254 -1.20 16.73 11.85
C PHE A 254 -1.28 15.25 11.49
N GLY A 255 -2.49 14.69 11.43
CA GLY A 255 -2.77 13.31 11.04
C GLY A 255 -2.22 12.99 9.65
N LEU A 256 -2.31 13.92 8.69
CA LEU A 256 -1.73 13.73 7.37
C LEU A 256 -0.20 13.55 7.45
N PHE A 257 0.50 14.46 8.13
CA PHE A 257 1.96 14.38 8.27
C PHE A 257 2.39 13.13 9.04
N LEU A 258 1.64 12.77 10.09
CA LEU A 258 1.90 11.57 10.90
C LEU A 258 1.71 10.30 10.06
N LEU A 259 0.60 10.19 9.32
CA LEU A 259 0.31 9.04 8.45
C LEU A 259 1.39 8.91 7.36
N SER A 260 1.67 10.02 6.69
CA SER A 260 2.61 10.10 5.58
C SER A 260 4.04 9.71 6.01
N THR A 261 4.50 10.23 7.15
CA THR A 261 5.81 9.89 7.71
C THR A 261 5.87 8.43 8.18
N SER A 262 4.82 7.94 8.85
CA SER A 262 4.75 6.56 9.37
C SER A 262 4.75 5.53 8.23
N ILE A 263 4.01 5.77 7.15
CA ILE A 263 4.04 4.92 5.94
C ILE A 263 5.43 4.92 5.31
N GLY A 264 6.06 6.09 5.20
CA GLY A 264 7.42 6.22 4.67
C GLY A 264 8.44 5.41 5.48
N VAL A 265 8.40 5.50 6.81
CA VAL A 265 9.22 4.69 7.71
C VAL A 265 8.95 3.20 7.52
N LEU A 266 7.67 2.81 7.49
CA LEU A 266 7.28 1.41 7.41
C LEU A 266 7.76 0.71 6.13
N PHE A 267 7.75 1.44 5.01
CA PHE A 267 8.31 0.95 3.75
C PHE A 267 9.80 1.21 3.58
N ASN A 268 10.51 1.54 4.66
CA ASN A 268 11.95 1.82 4.63
C ASN A 268 12.33 2.86 3.57
N ALA A 269 11.52 3.91 3.39
CA ALA A 269 11.85 5.01 2.51
C ALA A 269 12.97 5.86 3.10
N ARG A 270 13.83 6.43 2.25
CA ARG A 270 14.89 7.32 2.72
C ARG A 270 14.25 8.62 3.25
N PRO A 271 14.74 9.23 4.34
CA PRO A 271 14.12 10.42 4.93
C PRO A 271 13.88 11.56 3.93
N LYS A 272 14.83 11.75 3.00
CA LYS A 272 14.69 12.70 1.89
C LYS A 272 13.51 12.38 0.97
N ASP A 273 13.26 11.11 0.68
CA ASP A 273 12.17 10.69 -0.19
C ASP A 273 10.81 10.83 0.50
N ILE A 274 10.76 10.58 1.82
CA ILE A 274 9.56 10.82 2.65
C ILE A 274 9.18 12.30 2.60
N LEU A 275 10.15 13.19 2.78
CA LEU A 275 9.92 14.64 2.75
C LEU A 275 9.46 15.10 1.36
N LEU A 276 10.11 14.61 0.31
CA LEU A 276 9.75 14.93 -1.07
C LEU A 276 8.40 14.34 -1.50
N GLY A 277 7.91 13.31 -0.82
CA GLY A 277 6.59 12.70 -1.01
C GLY A 277 5.45 13.39 -0.26
N LEU A 278 5.72 14.34 0.64
CA LEU A 278 4.67 15.07 1.36
C LEU A 278 3.68 15.81 0.43
N PRO A 279 4.11 16.49 -0.65
CA PRO A 279 3.17 17.18 -1.54
C PRO A 279 2.16 16.22 -2.19
N VAL A 280 2.56 14.99 -2.53
CA VAL A 280 1.61 14.02 -3.10
C VAL A 280 0.68 13.43 -2.04
N ALA A 281 1.08 13.39 -0.77
CA ALA A 281 0.20 13.02 0.33
C ALA A 281 -0.92 14.07 0.53
N VAL A 282 -0.56 15.36 0.46
CA VAL A 282 -1.50 16.49 0.48
C VAL A 282 -2.49 16.40 -0.68
N LEU A 283 -1.98 16.15 -1.90
CA LEU A 283 -2.83 15.93 -3.07
C LEU A 283 -3.72 14.71 -2.89
N GLY A 284 -3.20 13.57 -2.41
CA GLY A 284 -3.97 12.35 -2.21
C GLY A 284 -5.14 12.54 -1.23
N MET A 285 -4.94 13.31 -0.16
CA MET A 285 -5.98 13.57 0.84
C MET A 285 -7.04 14.56 0.37
N TRP A 286 -6.63 15.73 -0.14
CA TRP A 286 -7.54 16.84 -0.40
C TRP A 286 -7.85 17.08 -1.87
N GLY A 287 -7.02 16.56 -2.77
CA GLY A 287 -7.20 16.69 -4.21
C GLY A 287 -8.59 16.26 -4.70
N PRO A 288 -9.15 15.09 -4.28
CA PRO A 288 -10.48 14.68 -4.72
C PRO A 288 -11.61 15.65 -4.35
N PHE A 289 -11.42 16.42 -3.27
CA PHE A 289 -12.40 17.40 -2.80
C PHE A 289 -12.29 18.73 -3.56
N TYR A 290 -11.07 19.20 -3.84
CA TYR A 290 -10.87 20.53 -4.44
C TYR A 290 -10.68 20.51 -5.97
N LEU A 291 -10.29 19.39 -6.55
CA LEU A 291 -10.01 19.25 -7.99
C LEU A 291 -11.16 18.59 -8.76
N GLY A 292 -12.35 18.53 -8.16
CA GLY A 292 -13.55 17.98 -8.78
C GLY A 292 -14.16 18.88 -9.87
N PHE A 293 -13.87 20.19 -9.85
CA PHE A 293 -14.39 21.19 -10.81
C PHE A 293 -15.90 21.04 -11.10
N ASP A 294 -16.71 20.89 -10.05
CA ASP A 294 -18.16 20.63 -10.11
C ASP A 294 -18.60 19.33 -10.81
N ALA A 295 -17.65 18.55 -11.34
CA ALA A 295 -17.89 17.25 -11.99
C ALA A 295 -17.80 16.06 -11.00
N GLY A 296 -17.67 16.35 -9.71
CA GLY A 296 -17.72 15.36 -8.63
C GLY A 296 -16.38 14.70 -8.30
N TRP A 297 -16.42 13.82 -7.30
CA TRP A 297 -15.23 13.22 -6.70
C TRP A 297 -14.49 12.23 -7.61
N VAL A 298 -15.16 11.65 -8.61
CA VAL A 298 -14.52 10.76 -9.60
C VAL A 298 -13.53 11.55 -10.44
N VAL A 299 -13.95 12.71 -10.96
CA VAL A 299 -13.08 13.62 -11.70
C VAL A 299 -11.99 14.16 -10.80
N GLY A 300 -12.33 14.55 -9.56
CA GLY A 300 -11.34 14.99 -8.57
C GLY A 300 -10.26 13.94 -8.32
N THR A 301 -10.63 12.67 -8.18
CA THR A 301 -9.69 11.55 -7.99
C THR A 301 -8.80 11.36 -9.22
N TRP A 302 -9.37 11.43 -10.42
CA TRP A 302 -8.62 11.32 -11.68
C TRP A 302 -7.59 12.45 -11.82
N VAL A 303 -8.00 13.73 -11.69
CA VAL A 303 -7.08 14.89 -11.78
C VAL A 303 -5.99 14.79 -10.72
N THR A 304 -6.36 14.46 -9.49
CA THR A 304 -5.40 14.28 -8.39
C THR A 304 -4.36 13.22 -8.74
N THR A 305 -4.80 12.10 -9.29
CA THR A 305 -3.89 11.01 -9.67
C THR A 305 -2.95 11.42 -10.80
N VAL A 306 -3.45 12.19 -11.78
CA VAL A 306 -2.61 12.76 -12.84
C VAL A 306 -1.50 13.63 -12.22
N LEU A 307 -1.86 14.55 -11.32
CA LEU A 307 -0.90 15.43 -10.67
C LEU A 307 0.12 14.67 -9.80
N ILE A 308 -0.32 13.69 -9.02
CA ILE A 308 0.56 12.83 -8.21
C ILE A 308 1.57 12.11 -9.12
N THR A 309 1.09 11.53 -10.22
CA THR A 309 1.90 10.74 -11.15
C THR A 309 2.89 11.62 -11.91
N LEU A 310 2.46 12.79 -12.39
CA LEU A 310 3.34 13.76 -13.05
C LEU A 310 4.41 14.29 -12.11
N TYR A 311 4.04 14.71 -10.90
CA TYR A 311 5.00 15.17 -9.89
C TYR A 311 6.02 14.08 -9.54
N GLY A 312 5.54 12.86 -9.26
CA GLY A 312 6.40 11.75 -8.90
C GLY A 312 7.36 11.36 -10.03
N THR A 313 6.90 11.40 -11.28
CA THR A 313 7.73 11.08 -12.45
C THR A 313 8.74 12.19 -12.76
N TRP A 314 8.34 13.46 -12.63
CA TRP A 314 9.25 14.61 -12.76
C TRP A 314 10.37 14.54 -11.71
N LEU A 315 10.01 14.30 -10.45
CA LEU A 315 10.97 14.21 -9.36
C LEU A 315 11.89 13.00 -9.53
N ALA A 316 11.35 11.87 -9.95
CA ALA A 316 12.14 10.69 -10.29
C ALA A 316 13.16 10.95 -11.40
N LYS A 317 12.81 11.74 -12.42
CA LYS A 317 13.77 12.15 -13.46
C LYS A 317 14.88 13.03 -12.90
N LYS A 318 14.54 13.97 -12.01
CA LYS A 318 15.50 14.87 -11.34
C LYS A 318 16.44 14.11 -10.39
N MET A 319 15.92 13.07 -9.74
CA MET A 319 16.65 12.29 -8.74
C MET A 319 17.28 11.01 -9.31
N GLU A 320 17.14 10.75 -10.62
CA GLU A 320 17.61 9.55 -11.33
C GLU A 320 17.11 8.23 -10.71
N LEU A 321 15.85 8.24 -10.30
CA LEU A 321 15.17 7.13 -9.63
C LEU A 321 13.89 6.74 -10.37
N THR A 322 13.13 5.81 -9.80
CA THR A 322 11.81 5.44 -10.31
C THR A 322 10.70 6.27 -9.67
N GLY A 323 9.68 6.64 -10.47
CA GLY A 323 8.50 7.39 -10.00
C GLY A 323 7.74 6.67 -8.88
N SER A 324 7.77 5.34 -8.87
CA SER A 324 7.07 4.51 -7.89
C SER A 324 7.40 4.88 -6.43
N ILE A 325 8.64 5.32 -6.16
CA ILE A 325 9.09 5.70 -4.80
C ILE A 325 8.26 6.88 -4.26
N TYR A 326 7.98 7.87 -5.11
CA TYR A 326 7.27 9.08 -4.70
C TYR A 326 5.76 8.94 -4.86
N ILE A 327 5.30 8.29 -5.93
CA ILE A 327 3.87 8.13 -6.26
C ILE A 327 3.14 7.32 -5.16
N VAL A 328 3.77 6.28 -4.62
CA VAL A 328 3.17 5.36 -3.64
C VAL A 328 2.56 6.08 -2.43
N GLN A 329 3.22 7.11 -1.92
CA GLN A 329 2.78 7.82 -0.70
C GLN A 329 1.44 8.56 -0.92
N GLY A 330 1.27 9.18 -2.09
CA GLY A 330 0.01 9.82 -2.46
C GLY A 330 -1.09 8.82 -2.81
N ILE A 331 -0.75 7.78 -3.59
CA ILE A 331 -1.72 6.75 -4.01
C ILE A 331 -2.27 5.98 -2.82
N ILE A 332 -1.46 5.62 -1.83
CA ILE A 332 -1.94 4.88 -0.65
C ILE A 332 -3.01 5.66 0.12
N ILE A 333 -2.81 6.98 0.27
CA ILE A 333 -3.78 7.85 0.95
C ILE A 333 -5.06 8.00 0.11
N LEU A 334 -4.91 8.07 -1.22
CA LEU A 334 -6.02 8.24 -2.15
C LEU A 334 -6.87 6.96 -2.30
N VAL A 335 -6.27 5.79 -2.14
CA VAL A 335 -6.93 4.52 -2.43
C VAL A 335 -8.04 4.20 -1.43
N PRO A 336 -9.24 3.82 -1.92
CA PRO A 336 -10.42 3.55 -1.08
C PRO A 336 -10.42 2.18 -0.39
N GLY A 337 -9.25 1.62 -0.03
CA GLY A 337 -9.16 0.26 0.52
C GLY A 337 -10.04 0.05 1.76
N SER A 338 -10.03 1.02 2.68
CA SER A 338 -10.87 0.99 3.88
C SER A 338 -12.36 1.13 3.58
N ARG A 339 -12.72 1.86 2.51
CA ARG A 339 -14.12 2.04 2.09
C ARG A 339 -14.73 0.71 1.63
N VAL A 340 -13.93 -0.18 1.04
CA VAL A 340 -14.39 -1.53 0.68
C VAL A 340 -14.81 -2.30 1.93
N LEU A 341 -13.97 -2.31 2.98
CA LEU A 341 -14.30 -2.99 4.25
C LEU A 341 -15.54 -2.37 4.94
N ILE A 342 -15.61 -1.04 5.01
CA ILE A 342 -16.75 -0.34 5.61
C ILE A 342 -18.03 -0.60 4.80
N SER A 343 -17.94 -0.66 3.47
CA SER A 343 -19.10 -1.01 2.63
C SER A 343 -19.58 -2.44 2.87
N ALA A 344 -18.66 -3.39 3.06
CA ALA A 344 -19.02 -4.78 3.35
C ALA A 344 -19.75 -4.89 4.70
N SER A 345 -19.33 -4.14 5.71
CA SER A 345 -20.05 -4.12 7.00
C SER A 345 -21.44 -3.49 6.89
N GLN A 346 -21.59 -2.40 6.13
CA GLN A 346 -22.91 -1.78 5.91
C GLN A 346 -23.88 -2.75 5.22
N SER A 347 -23.41 -3.48 4.20
CA SER A 347 -24.25 -4.44 3.47
C SER A 347 -24.68 -5.64 4.30
N VAL A 348 -23.86 -6.07 5.27
CA VAL A 348 -24.16 -7.25 6.10
C VAL A 348 -24.99 -6.90 7.34
N PHE A 349 -24.74 -5.74 7.95
CA PHE A 349 -25.36 -5.35 9.23
C PHE A 349 -26.46 -4.28 9.08
N GLU A 350 -26.76 -3.84 7.85
CA GLU A 350 -27.76 -2.82 7.51
C GLU A 350 -27.60 -1.46 8.24
N GLN A 351 -26.49 -1.26 8.97
CA GLN A 351 -26.16 -0.03 9.66
C GLN A 351 -25.33 0.88 8.76
N SER A 352 -25.88 2.03 8.39
CA SER A 352 -25.18 3.04 7.59
C SER A 352 -24.13 3.77 8.44
N ILE A 353 -22.89 3.27 8.46
CA ILE A 353 -21.77 3.87 9.20
C ILE A 353 -21.33 5.23 8.61
N LEU A 354 -21.61 5.47 7.33
CA LEU A 354 -21.35 6.70 6.58
C LEU A 354 -22.61 7.02 5.73
N PRO A 355 -23.09 8.27 5.70
CA PRO A 355 -24.33 8.66 5.01
C PRO A 355 -24.09 8.89 3.52
N ILE A 356 -23.60 7.87 2.81
CA ILE A 356 -23.34 7.92 1.36
C ILE A 356 -23.97 6.69 0.71
N PRO A 357 -24.96 6.85 -0.20
CA PRO A 357 -25.48 5.74 -0.98
C PRO A 357 -24.35 5.05 -1.75
N SER A 358 -24.32 3.71 -1.76
CA SER A 358 -23.41 2.90 -2.61
C SER A 358 -21.89 3.08 -2.38
N ILE A 359 -21.42 3.07 -1.13
CA ILE A 359 -19.99 3.21 -0.78
C ILE A 359 -19.08 2.22 -1.52
N GLY A 360 -19.53 0.97 -1.73
CA GLY A 360 -18.78 -0.03 -2.47
C GLY A 360 -18.59 0.34 -3.95
N LEU A 361 -19.64 0.87 -4.59
CA LEU A 361 -19.57 1.37 -5.96
C LEU A 361 -18.66 2.60 -6.06
N SER A 362 -18.67 3.45 -5.02
CA SER A 362 -17.71 4.56 -4.91
C SER A 362 -16.26 4.06 -4.84
N ALA A 363 -15.97 3.01 -4.07
CA ALA A 363 -14.62 2.44 -4.05
C ALA A 363 -14.19 1.96 -5.45
N LEU A 364 -15.09 1.30 -6.18
CA LEU A 364 -14.81 0.84 -7.55
C LEU A 364 -14.49 2.01 -8.50
N PHE A 365 -15.30 3.08 -8.54
CA PHE A 365 -14.99 4.20 -9.42
C PHE A 365 -13.76 4.99 -8.99
N MET A 366 -13.45 5.07 -7.69
CA MET A 366 -12.19 5.67 -7.21
C MET A 366 -10.99 4.89 -7.76
N PHE A 367 -11.02 3.56 -7.67
CA PHE A 367 -9.98 2.72 -8.24
C PHE A 367 -9.84 2.91 -9.76
N SER A 368 -10.96 2.92 -10.51
CA SER A 368 -10.94 3.18 -11.96
C SER A 368 -10.39 4.57 -12.30
N ALA A 369 -10.74 5.60 -11.53
CA ALA A 369 -10.24 6.96 -11.71
C ALA A 369 -8.74 7.08 -11.43
N ILE A 370 -8.22 6.35 -10.43
CA ILE A 370 -6.79 6.26 -10.16
C ILE A 370 -6.07 5.65 -11.37
N VAL A 371 -6.53 4.50 -11.85
CA VAL A 371 -5.92 3.81 -12.99
C VAL A 371 -5.94 4.68 -14.25
N ALA A 372 -7.10 5.27 -14.57
CA ALA A 372 -7.23 6.19 -15.69
C ALA A 372 -6.30 7.41 -15.54
N GLY A 373 -6.12 7.94 -14.32
CA GLY A 373 -5.25 9.07 -14.05
C GLY A 373 -3.77 8.73 -14.24
N GLN A 374 -3.33 7.55 -13.78
CA GLN A 374 -1.96 7.07 -14.00
C GLN A 374 -1.66 6.89 -15.49
N ILE A 375 -2.56 6.24 -16.24
CA ILE A 375 -2.42 6.04 -17.70
C ILE A 375 -2.33 7.40 -18.42
N THR A 376 -3.21 8.33 -18.07
CA THR A 376 -3.22 9.69 -18.63
C THR A 376 -1.89 10.40 -18.35
N ALA A 377 -1.36 10.31 -17.13
CA ALA A 377 -0.09 10.93 -16.81
C ALA A 377 1.10 10.29 -17.54
N TYR A 378 1.14 8.96 -17.64
CA TYR A 378 2.22 8.26 -18.35
C TYR A 378 2.21 8.52 -19.86
N SER A 379 1.04 8.73 -20.47
CA SER A 379 0.95 9.10 -21.89
C SER A 379 1.47 10.53 -22.16
N ILE A 380 1.30 11.45 -21.21
CA ILE A 380 1.82 12.82 -21.28
C ILE A 380 3.33 12.86 -20.97
N TYR A 381 3.75 12.13 -19.94
CA TYR A 381 5.11 12.18 -19.42
C TYR A 381 5.64 10.77 -19.16
N SER A 382 6.22 10.20 -20.23
CA SER A 382 6.75 8.84 -20.18
C SER A 382 7.95 8.72 -19.22
N PRO A 383 7.99 7.67 -18.36
CA PRO A 383 9.15 7.34 -17.55
C PRO A 383 10.41 7.17 -18.40
N LYS A 384 11.56 7.61 -17.86
CA LYS A 384 12.88 7.60 -18.54
C LYS A 384 13.31 6.24 -19.13
N ILE A 385 12.71 5.14 -18.69
CA ILE A 385 13.10 3.75 -19.03
C ILE A 385 12.08 3.11 -20.01
N GLU A 386 11.14 3.91 -20.53
CA GLU A 386 10.25 3.50 -21.64
C GLU A 386 10.69 4.06 -23.01
N ARG A 387 11.92 4.58 -23.11
CA ARG A 387 12.52 5.00 -24.38
C ARG A 387 13.69 4.12 -24.78
#